data_AF-A0A540WJ16-F1
#
_entry.id   AF-A0A540WJ16-F1
#
_cell.length_a   1.000
_cell.length_b   1.000
_cell.length_c   1.000
_cell.angle_alpha   90.00
_cell.angle_beta   90.00
_cell.angle_gamma   90.00
#
_symmetry.space_group_name_H-M   'P 1'
#
loop_
_entity.id
_entity.type
_entity.pdbx_description
1 polymer ?
#
loop_
_entity_poly.entity_id
_entity_poly.type
_entity_poly.pdbx_seq_one_letter_code
_entity_poly.pdbx_strand_id
1 'polypeptide(L)'
;HLAAADQTADLNARHADDATRHAERSARYGEAAAQALARRDEEDRQWQRRLDQYQQARAATGEGPALQQLRQQLFTPEERLRVDAALALRGAGG
;
A
#
# COMPACT_ATOMS: atom_id res chain seq x y z
N HIS A 1 -11.71 -12.66 8.25
CA HIS A 1 -10.79 -11.80 7.48
C HIS A 1 -11.14 -11.68 6.00
N LEU A 2 -11.59 -12.75 5.29
CA LEU A 2 -12.02 -12.67 3.89
C LEU A 2 -13.06 -11.56 3.60
N ALA A 3 -14.10 -11.44 4.44
CA ALA A 3 -15.14 -10.41 4.26
C ALA A 3 -14.64 -8.95 4.30
N ALA A 4 -13.59 -8.67 5.10
CA ALA A 4 -13.02 -7.32 5.18
C ALA A 4 -12.18 -6.99 3.94
N ALA A 5 -11.48 -7.97 3.38
CA ALA A 5 -10.74 -7.81 2.13
C ALA A 5 -11.68 -7.60 0.94
N ASP A 6 -12.77 -8.38 0.86
CA ASP A 6 -13.80 -8.23 -0.17
C ASP A 6 -14.49 -6.86 -0.10
N GLN A 7 -14.85 -6.39 1.11
CA GLN A 7 -15.42 -5.06 1.28
C GLN A 7 -14.42 -3.96 0.87
N THR A 8 -13.14 -4.10 1.20
CA THR A 8 -12.12 -3.15 0.75
C THR A 8 -11.97 -3.13 -0.77
N ALA A 9 -12.02 -4.29 -1.43
CA ALA A 9 -11.97 -4.37 -2.89
C ALA A 9 -13.17 -3.66 -3.55
N ASP A 10 -14.37 -3.86 -3.03
CA ASP A 10 -15.59 -3.20 -3.49
C ASP A 10 -15.57 -1.68 -3.24
N LEU A 11 -15.16 -1.23 -2.04
CA LEU A 11 -14.96 0.19 -1.74
C LEU A 11 -13.90 0.84 -2.64
N ASN A 12 -12.85 0.11 -3.00
CA ASN A 12 -11.83 0.57 -3.95
C ASN A 12 -12.39 0.68 -5.38
N ALA A 13 -13.13 -0.34 -5.84
CA ALA A 13 -13.73 -0.37 -7.17
C ALA A 13 -14.72 0.79 -7.40
N ARG A 14 -15.43 1.20 -6.34
CA ARG A 14 -16.36 2.33 -6.35
C ARG A 14 -15.70 3.68 -6.04
N HIS A 15 -14.39 3.73 -5.83
CA HIS A 15 -13.66 4.92 -5.39
C HIS A 15 -14.29 5.62 -4.16
N ALA A 16 -14.80 4.83 -3.22
CA ALA A 16 -15.43 5.37 -2.01
C ALA A 16 -14.41 6.21 -1.22
N ASP A 17 -14.84 7.38 -0.75
CA ASP A 17 -14.03 8.26 0.09
C ASP A 17 -13.87 7.72 1.52
N ASP A 18 -12.92 8.27 2.27
CA ASP A 18 -12.59 7.77 3.61
C ASP A 18 -13.78 7.87 4.59
N ALA A 19 -14.67 8.87 4.42
CA ALA A 19 -15.88 9.04 5.23
C ALA A 19 -16.91 7.93 4.96
N THR A 20 -17.18 7.63 3.69
CA THR A 20 -18.06 6.54 3.27
C THR A 20 -17.53 5.19 3.72
N ARG A 21 -16.22 4.94 3.53
CA ARG A 21 -15.55 3.72 4.01
C ARG A 21 -15.72 3.55 5.51
N HIS A 22 -15.50 4.61 6.29
CA HIS A 22 -15.62 4.57 7.73
C HIS A 22 -17.06 4.27 8.14
N ALA A 23 -18.05 4.96 7.60
CA ALA A 23 -19.46 4.75 7.91
C ALA A 23 -19.92 3.30 7.59
N GLU A 24 -19.61 2.79 6.38
CA GLU A 24 -19.99 1.44 5.97
C GLU A 24 -19.29 0.35 6.81
N ARG A 25 -18.02 0.55 7.16
CA ARG A 25 -17.25 -0.40 7.98
C ARG A 25 -17.68 -0.35 9.45
N SER A 26 -17.97 0.84 9.99
CA SER A 26 -18.48 1.00 11.36
C SER A 26 -19.84 0.32 11.51
N ALA A 27 -20.74 0.48 10.54
CA ALA A 27 -22.04 -0.18 10.54
C ALA A 27 -21.93 -1.71 10.48
N ARG A 28 -20.93 -2.24 9.77
CA ARG A 28 -20.77 -3.69 9.54
C ARG A 28 -19.93 -4.41 10.59
N TYR A 29 -18.87 -3.77 11.07
CA TYR A 29 -17.84 -4.40 11.92
C TYR A 29 -17.63 -3.66 13.26
N GLY A 30 -18.27 -2.50 13.45
CA GLY A 30 -18.08 -1.64 14.61
C GLY A 30 -16.91 -0.64 14.44
N GLU A 31 -16.94 0.41 15.26
CA GLU A 31 -16.00 1.53 15.24
C GLU A 31 -14.53 1.10 15.32
N ALA A 32 -14.18 0.23 16.27
CA ALA A 32 -12.79 -0.21 16.45
C ALA A 32 -12.22 -0.91 15.19
N ALA A 33 -13.05 -1.72 14.52
CA ALA A 33 -12.66 -2.38 13.28
C ALA A 33 -12.57 -1.40 12.11
N ALA A 34 -13.47 -0.42 12.02
CA ALA A 34 -13.41 0.63 11.01
C ALA A 34 -12.11 1.45 11.12
N GLN A 35 -11.71 1.83 12.34
CA GLN A 35 -10.47 2.54 12.60
C GLN A 35 -9.23 1.69 12.26
N ALA A 36 -9.22 0.42 12.64
CA ALA A 36 -8.13 -0.50 12.29
C ALA A 36 -7.99 -0.67 10.77
N LEU A 37 -9.11 -0.74 10.04
CA LEU A 37 -9.11 -0.82 8.58
C LEU A 37 -8.68 0.51 7.94
N ALA A 38 -9.09 1.66 8.47
CA ALA A 38 -8.64 2.97 8.00
C ALA A 38 -7.12 3.13 8.14
N ARG A 39 -6.57 2.74 9.29
CA ARG A 39 -5.11 2.73 9.50
C ARG A 39 -4.40 1.83 8.49
N ARG A 40 -4.95 0.64 8.23
CA ARG A 40 -4.39 -0.28 7.24
C ARG A 40 -4.44 0.31 5.83
N ASP A 41 -5.55 0.92 5.43
CA ASP A 41 -5.66 1.59 4.12
C ASP A 41 -4.60 2.70 3.98
N GLU A 42 -4.33 3.46 5.05
CA GLU A 42 -3.30 4.48 5.05
C GLU A 42 -1.87 3.90 4.96
N GLU A 43 -1.58 2.85 5.73
CA GLU A 43 -0.31 2.11 5.65
C GLU A 43 -0.08 1.55 4.24
N ASP A 44 -1.13 0.99 3.61
CA ASP A 44 -1.09 0.50 2.23
C ASP A 44 -0.85 1.63 1.23
N ARG A 45 -1.53 2.78 1.37
CA ARG A 45 -1.30 3.97 0.52
C ARG A 45 0.13 4.50 0.66
N GLN A 46 0.65 4.58 1.89
CA GLN A 46 2.02 5.00 2.16
C GLN A 46 3.05 4.03 1.57
N TRP A 47 2.79 2.73 1.69
CA TRP A 47 3.61 1.69 1.06
C TRP A 47 3.65 1.83 -0.47
N GLN A 48 2.49 1.98 -1.12
CA GLN A 48 2.44 2.13 -2.58
C GLN A 48 3.17 3.40 -3.05
N ARG A 49 2.99 4.54 -2.38
CA ARG A 49 3.70 5.78 -2.71
C ARG A 49 5.22 5.63 -2.65
N ARG A 50 5.73 4.92 -1.63
CA ARG A 50 7.17 4.66 -1.48
C ARG A 50 7.70 3.72 -2.57
N LEU A 51 6.92 2.70 -2.95
CA LEU A 51 7.25 1.85 -4.10
C LEU A 51 7.29 2.64 -5.41
N ASP A 52 6.34 3.55 -5.63
CA ASP A 52 6.31 4.42 -6.82
C ASP A 52 7.57 5.29 -6.88
N GLN A 53 7.90 5.94 -5.75
CA GLN A 53 9.10 6.78 -5.64
C GLN A 53 10.38 5.98 -5.92
N TYR A 54 10.48 4.77 -5.38
CA TYR A 54 11.63 3.90 -5.61
C TYR A 54 11.73 3.45 -7.08
N GLN A 55 10.61 3.07 -7.70
CA GLN A 55 10.56 2.65 -9.09
C GLN A 55 10.95 3.79 -10.04
N GLN A 56 10.48 5.01 -9.78
CA GLN A 56 10.86 6.21 -10.54
C GLN A 56 12.35 6.51 -10.43
N ALA A 57 12.92 6.44 -9.22
CA ALA A 57 14.35 6.65 -9.02
C ALA A 57 15.19 5.58 -9.73
N ARG A 58 14.76 4.31 -9.69
CA ARG A 58 15.40 3.19 -10.41
C ARG A 58 15.40 3.44 -11.92
N ALA A 59 14.29 3.92 -12.47
CA ALA A 59 14.19 4.26 -13.90
C ALA A 59 15.08 5.46 -14.29
N ALA A 60 15.23 6.46 -13.41
CA ALA A 60 16.01 7.67 -13.68
C ALA A 60 17.53 7.47 -13.53
N THR A 61 17.96 6.68 -12.55
CA THR A 61 19.38 6.58 -12.14
C THR A 61 20.00 5.21 -12.34
N GLY A 62 19.19 4.19 -12.67
CA GLY A 62 19.64 2.80 -12.75
C GLY A 62 19.93 2.18 -11.37
N GLU A 63 20.49 0.98 -11.37
CA GLU A 63 20.76 0.19 -10.16
C GLU A 63 22.11 0.50 -9.53
N GLY A 64 22.31 1.77 -9.18
CA GLY A 64 23.54 2.26 -8.55
C GLY A 64 23.51 2.35 -7.02
N PRO A 65 24.63 2.73 -6.38
CA PRO A 65 24.71 2.94 -4.93
C PRO A 65 23.69 3.96 -4.40
N ALA A 66 23.37 4.99 -5.19
CA ALA A 66 22.36 5.99 -4.84
C ALA A 66 20.95 5.36 -4.69
N LEU A 67 20.60 4.41 -5.56
CA LEU A 67 19.33 3.69 -5.46
C LEU A 67 19.29 2.80 -4.21
N GLN A 68 20.41 2.17 -3.86
CA GLN A 68 20.51 1.36 -2.64
C GLN A 68 20.35 2.22 -1.37
N GLN A 69 20.92 3.42 -1.36
CA GLN A 69 20.72 4.36 -0.26
C GLN A 69 19.26 4.81 -0.17
N LEU A 70 18.62 5.12 -1.31
CA LEU A 70 17.19 5.46 -1.33
C LEU A 70 16.32 4.31 -0.79
N ARG A 71 16.63 3.07 -1.16
CA ARG A 71 15.93 1.88 -0.64
C ARG A 71 16.00 1.81 0.89
N GLN A 72 17.14 2.15 1.49
CA GLN A 72 17.34 2.14 2.94
C GLN A 72 16.61 3.30 3.65
N GLN A 73 16.43 4.43 2.96
CA GLN A 73 15.71 5.59 3.49
C GLN A 73 14.19 5.41 3.44
N LEU A 74 13.69 4.77 2.38
CA LEU A 74 12.24 4.60 2.18
C LEU A 74 11.67 3.41 2.97
N PHE A 75 12.44 2.35 3.18
CA PHE A 75 11.89 1.08 3.67
C PHE A 75 12.63 0.57 4.91
N THR A 76 11.89 0.03 5.88
CA THR A 76 12.48 -0.65 7.04
C THR A 76 13.25 -1.91 6.62
N PRO A 77 14.12 -2.48 7.48
CA PRO A 77 14.77 -3.77 7.19
C PRO A 77 13.82 -4.88 6.73
N GLU A 78 12.68 -5.02 7.39
CA GLU A 78 11.67 -6.05 7.10
C GLU A 78 10.97 -5.78 5.78
N GLU A 79 10.62 -4.51 5.54
CA GLU A 79 9.98 -4.08 4.30
C GLU A 79 10.89 -4.30 3.08
N ARG A 80 12.20 -4.09 3.22
CA ARG A 80 13.16 -4.30 2.14
C ARG A 80 13.12 -5.71 1.59
N LEU A 81 12.79 -6.73 2.39
CA LEU A 81 12.68 -8.12 1.94
C LEU A 81 11.53 -8.33 0.94
N ARG A 82 10.46 -7.53 1.04
CA ARG A 82 9.29 -7.61 0.16
C ARG A 82 9.29 -6.60 -0.99
N VAL A 83 10.19 -5.60 -1.00
CA VAL A 83 10.26 -4.58 -2.05
C VAL A 83 10.45 -5.21 -3.43
N ASP A 84 11.43 -6.10 -3.58
CA ASP A 84 11.76 -6.70 -4.88
C ASP A 84 10.60 -7.56 -5.41
N ALA A 85 9.95 -8.34 -4.54
CA ALA A 85 8.76 -9.12 -4.88
C ALA A 85 7.57 -8.21 -5.26
N ALA A 86 7.35 -7.12 -4.54
CA ALA A 86 6.27 -6.17 -4.84
C ALA A 86 6.49 -5.47 -6.19
N LEU A 87 7.73 -5.11 -6.52
CA LEU A 87 8.08 -4.53 -7.82
C LEU A 87 7.93 -5.55 -8.96
N ALA A 88 8.33 -6.81 -8.73
CA ALA A 88 8.16 -7.87 -9.72
C ALA A 88 6.68 -8.15 -10.04
N LEU A 89 5.82 -8.20 -9.01
CA LEU A 89 4.37 -8.34 -9.20
C LEU A 89 3.79 -7.20 -10.03
N ARG A 90 4.29 -5.98 -9.84
CA ARG A 90 3.84 -4.80 -10.59
C ARG A 90 4.35 -4.81 -12.04
N GLY A 91 5.57 -5.30 -12.28
CA GLY A 91 6.13 -5.45 -13.62
C GLY A 91 5.54 -6.61 -14.42
N ALA A 92 5.00 -7.65 -13.76
CA ALA A 92 4.38 -8.80 -14.41
C ALA A 92 2.91 -8.58 -14.79
N GLY A 93 2.25 -7.57 -14.23
CA GLY A 93 0.86 -7.20 -14.53
C GLY A 93 0.70 -5.95 -15.39
N GLY A 94 1.79 -5.44 -15.97
CA GLY A 94 1.82 -4.28 -16.87
C GLY A 94 1.91 -4.67 -18.34
#